data_AF-A0A7S1C9S7-F1
#
_entry.id   AF-A0A7S1C9S7-F1
#
_cell.length_a   1.000
_cell.length_b   1.000
_cell.length_c   1.000
_cell.angle_alpha   90.00
_cell.angle_beta   90.00
_cell.angle_gamma   90.00
#
_symmetry.space_group_name_H-M   'P 1'
#
loop_
_entity.id
_entity.type
_entity.pdbx_description
1 polymer ?
#
loop_
_entity_poly.entity_id
_entity_poly.type
_entity_poly.pdbx_seq_one_letter_code
_entity_poly.pdbx_strand_id
1 'polypeptide(L)'
;WVAAGRPTRNGTRVDEQAAAVAFARAPRAKPAPEASSAFVGVSWCGERRRWLASVWEGAARRRLGYFKRGDERAAAARVDADRVAAGKKAKNGTSAAEQAAAVAMASPLTPSPSFVGVFWHKARRVWEAYCKAGGNTRRIGRFRHELQAAVAYDAVHLLVRRREGGNEPHLREALAAVVAAQAAARGAAG
;
A
#
# COMPACT_ATOMS: atom_id res chain seq x y z
N TRP A 1 -59.39 -5.90 -49.05
CA TRP A 1 -59.90 -4.64 -48.49
C TRP A 1 -60.25 -4.86 -47.03
N VAL A 2 -59.67 -4.02 -46.16
CA VAL A 2 -60.03 -3.74 -44.74
C VAL A 2 -59.83 -4.90 -43.74
N ALA A 3 -58.67 -5.03 -43.06
CA ALA A 3 -58.11 -4.23 -41.95
C ALA A 3 -58.76 -4.52 -40.58
N ALA A 4 -58.13 -5.40 -39.79
CA ALA A 4 -58.41 -5.60 -38.37
C ALA A 4 -57.51 -4.66 -37.53
N GLY A 5 -58.05 -3.49 -37.18
CA GLY A 5 -57.45 -2.59 -36.19
C GLY A 5 -58.03 -2.87 -34.80
N ARG A 6 -57.19 -3.28 -33.85
CA ARG A 6 -57.56 -3.27 -32.42
C ARG A 6 -57.20 -1.92 -31.80
N PRO A 7 -58.05 -1.35 -30.93
CA PRO A 7 -57.74 -0.12 -30.22
C PRO A 7 -56.91 -0.44 -28.98
N THR A 8 -55.80 0.27 -28.77
CA THR A 8 -55.16 0.35 -27.45
C THR A 8 -55.42 1.73 -26.85
N ARG A 9 -55.91 1.68 -25.61
CA ARG A 9 -56.48 2.75 -24.81
C ARG A 9 -55.36 3.61 -24.20
N ASN A 10 -55.53 4.91 -24.34
CA ASN A 10 -54.68 5.96 -23.76
C ASN A 10 -54.46 5.81 -22.24
N GLY A 11 -53.19 5.94 -21.86
CA GLY A 11 -52.62 6.76 -20.79
C GLY A 11 -53.39 7.09 -19.51
N THR A 12 -52.75 6.79 -18.38
CA THR A 12 -52.67 7.69 -17.21
C THR A 12 -51.30 7.54 -16.53
N ARG A 13 -50.85 8.65 -15.95
CA ARG A 13 -49.48 9.07 -15.62
C ARG A 13 -49.28 9.04 -14.09
N VAL A 14 -48.05 8.75 -13.64
CA VAL A 14 -47.34 9.10 -12.36
C VAL A 14 -48.08 8.82 -11.04
N ASP A 15 -47.52 8.22 -9.99
CA ASP A 15 -46.38 8.56 -9.12
C ASP A 15 -46.22 7.33 -8.16
N GLU A 16 -45.04 6.79 -7.86
CA GLU A 16 -44.11 7.20 -6.81
C GLU A 16 -43.97 6.09 -5.73
N GLN A 17 -42.72 5.71 -5.47
CA GLN A 17 -42.18 5.05 -4.27
C GLN A 17 -42.69 3.66 -3.83
N ALA A 18 -41.88 2.64 -4.15
CA ALA A 18 -41.50 1.61 -3.17
C ALA A 18 -40.09 1.09 -3.48
N ALA A 19 -39.11 1.61 -2.74
CA ALA A 19 -37.72 1.18 -2.78
C ALA A 19 -37.59 -0.26 -2.23
N ALA A 20 -37.58 -1.25 -3.12
CA ALA A 20 -37.16 -2.60 -2.79
C ALA A 20 -35.65 -2.73 -3.02
N VAL A 21 -34.87 -2.68 -1.93
CA VAL A 21 -33.44 -3.01 -1.92
C VAL A 21 -33.29 -4.53 -2.10
N ALA A 22 -33.40 -4.98 -3.35
CA ALA A 22 -33.01 -6.33 -3.72
C ALA A 22 -31.47 -6.39 -3.75
N PHE A 23 -30.88 -6.97 -2.70
CA PHE A 23 -29.47 -7.37 -2.65
C PHE A 23 -29.26 -8.53 -3.64
N ALA A 24 -29.32 -8.23 -4.95
CA ALA A 24 -28.89 -9.13 -5.99
C ALA A 24 -27.38 -9.32 -5.82
N ARG A 25 -26.98 -10.44 -5.21
CA ARG A 25 -25.58 -10.90 -5.23
C ARG A 25 -25.19 -10.99 -6.69
N ALA A 26 -24.33 -10.07 -7.12
CA ALA A 26 -23.70 -10.12 -8.42
C ALA A 26 -23.20 -11.55 -8.68
N PRO A 27 -23.32 -12.07 -9.92
CA PRO A 27 -22.81 -13.38 -10.24
C PRO A 27 -21.34 -13.44 -9.82
N ARG A 28 -21.00 -14.41 -8.96
CA ARG A 28 -19.63 -14.65 -8.52
C ARG A 28 -18.82 -14.99 -9.76
N ALA A 29 -18.11 -14.00 -10.29
CA ALA A 29 -17.17 -14.18 -11.38
C ALA A 29 -16.21 -15.31 -10.99
N LYS A 30 -16.22 -16.40 -11.77
CA LYS A 30 -15.22 -17.46 -11.67
C LYS A 30 -13.83 -16.81 -11.78
N PRO A 31 -12.83 -17.18 -10.95
CA PRO A 31 -11.48 -16.64 -11.11
C PRO A 31 -10.97 -17.04 -12.50
N ALA A 32 -10.67 -16.04 -13.33
CA ALA A 32 -10.12 -16.24 -14.66
C ALA A 32 -8.79 -17.02 -14.58
N PRO A 33 -8.46 -17.83 -15.61
CA PRO A 33 -7.22 -18.59 -15.65
C PRO A 33 -6.01 -17.66 -15.47
N GLU A 34 -5.00 -18.19 -14.81
CA GLU A 34 -3.71 -17.57 -14.49
C GLU A 34 -3.31 -16.48 -15.49
N ALA A 35 -3.47 -15.22 -15.11
CA ALA A 35 -3.20 -14.07 -15.96
C ALA A 35 -1.72 -13.99 -16.32
N SER A 36 -1.31 -14.66 -17.40
CA SER A 36 -0.10 -14.33 -18.14
C SER A 36 -0.26 -12.90 -18.64
N SER A 37 0.54 -11.97 -18.12
CA SER A 37 0.51 -10.58 -18.56
C SER A 37 0.83 -10.48 -20.06
N ALA A 38 0.30 -9.47 -20.72
CA ALA A 38 0.64 -9.18 -22.11
C ALA A 38 2.11 -8.71 -22.27
N PHE A 39 2.76 -8.35 -21.16
CA PHE A 39 4.07 -7.72 -21.13
C PHE A 39 5.16 -8.66 -20.59
N VAL A 40 6.34 -8.61 -21.22
CA VAL A 40 7.49 -9.43 -20.80
C VAL A 40 8.03 -8.89 -19.48
N GLY A 41 8.20 -9.78 -18.50
CA GLY A 41 8.75 -9.44 -17.18
C GLY A 41 7.72 -8.96 -16.16
N VAL A 42 6.44 -8.90 -16.54
CA VAL A 42 5.33 -8.61 -15.64
C VAL A 42 4.66 -9.92 -15.22
N SER A 43 4.10 -10.00 -14.02
CA SER A 43 3.35 -11.17 -13.56
C SER A 43 2.33 -10.79 -12.50
N TRP A 44 1.15 -11.42 -12.50
CA TRP A 44 0.13 -11.16 -11.48
C TRP A 44 0.43 -11.95 -10.20
N CYS A 45 0.52 -11.25 -9.05
CA CYS A 45 0.59 -11.89 -7.75
C CYS A 45 -0.82 -11.95 -7.14
N GLY A 46 -1.48 -13.11 -7.24
CA GLY A 46 -2.85 -13.32 -6.75
C GLY A 46 -3.01 -13.07 -5.24
N GLU A 47 -2.03 -13.50 -4.44
CA GLU A 47 -2.02 -13.32 -2.98
C GLU A 47 -2.03 -11.83 -2.59
N ARG A 48 -1.21 -11.02 -3.26
CA ARG A 48 -1.06 -9.59 -2.98
C ARG A 48 -2.02 -8.72 -3.78
N ARG A 49 -2.77 -9.31 -4.72
CA ARG A 49 -3.62 -8.64 -5.71
C ARG A 49 -2.91 -7.47 -6.41
N ARG A 50 -1.66 -7.70 -6.83
CA ARG A 50 -0.76 -6.69 -7.39
C ARG A 50 0.05 -7.27 -8.55
N TRP A 51 0.40 -6.42 -9.52
CA TRP A 51 1.34 -6.76 -10.58
C TRP A 51 2.77 -6.68 -10.04
N LEU A 52 3.58 -7.68 -10.35
CA LEU A 52 5.01 -7.74 -10.02
C LEU A 52 5.81 -7.50 -11.29
N ALA A 53 6.61 -6.43 -11.31
CA ALA A 53 7.61 -6.20 -12.34
C ALA A 53 8.93 -6.89 -11.95
N SER A 54 9.53 -7.60 -12.89
CA SER A 54 10.78 -8.33 -12.69
C SER A 54 11.57 -8.43 -13.98
N VAL A 55 12.90 -8.48 -13.84
CA VAL A 55 13.84 -8.59 -14.94
C VAL A 55 14.79 -9.75 -14.68
N TRP A 56 15.21 -10.42 -15.75
CA TRP A 56 16.25 -11.44 -15.71
C TRP A 56 17.60 -10.81 -16.02
N GLU A 57 18.55 -11.00 -15.12
CA GLU A 57 19.95 -10.60 -15.25
C GLU A 57 20.82 -11.86 -15.18
N GLY A 58 21.19 -12.38 -16.37
CA GLY A 58 21.81 -13.70 -16.46
C GLY A 58 20.85 -14.79 -15.97
N ALA A 59 21.28 -15.56 -14.97
CA ALA A 59 20.49 -16.63 -14.34
C ALA A 59 19.64 -16.14 -13.15
N ALA A 60 19.79 -14.89 -12.71
CA ALA A 60 19.09 -14.36 -11.54
C ALA A 60 17.89 -13.50 -11.94
N ARG A 61 16.78 -13.62 -11.20
CA ARG A 61 15.59 -12.77 -11.36
C ARG A 61 15.60 -11.64 -10.34
N ARG A 62 15.84 -10.41 -10.80
CA ARG A 62 15.71 -9.20 -9.98
C ARG A 62 14.27 -8.69 -10.03
N ARG A 63 13.68 -8.46 -8.86
CA ARG A 63 12.34 -7.86 -8.76
C ARG A 63 12.50 -6.34 -8.78
N LEU A 64 11.61 -5.63 -9.47
CA LEU A 64 11.67 -4.17 -9.63
C LEU A 64 10.63 -3.41 -8.80
N GLY A 65 9.47 -4.00 -8.55
CA GLY A 65 8.43 -3.39 -7.71
C GLY A 65 7.10 -4.10 -7.81
N TYR A 66 6.16 -3.70 -6.95
CA TYR A 66 4.76 -4.07 -7.06
C TYR A 66 3.91 -2.88 -7.52
N PHE A 67 2.90 -3.16 -8.33
CA PHE A 67 1.99 -2.20 -8.92
C PHE A 67 0.54 -2.59 -8.64
N LYS A 68 -0.38 -1.62 -8.59
CA LYS A 68 -1.79 -1.87 -8.28
C LYS A 68 -2.46 -2.62 -9.44
N ARG A 69 -3.65 -3.16 -9.19
CA ARG A 69 -4.39 -4.02 -10.13
C ARG A 69 -4.59 -3.43 -11.54
N GLY A 70 -4.78 -2.12 -11.66
CA GLY A 70 -4.99 -1.45 -12.96
C GLY A 70 -3.71 -1.03 -13.67
N ASP A 71 -2.55 -1.17 -13.03
CA ASP A 71 -1.30 -0.54 -13.46
C ASP A 71 -0.36 -1.53 -14.18
N GLU A 72 -0.90 -2.52 -14.90
CA GLU A 72 -0.10 -3.52 -15.62
C GLU A 72 0.90 -2.85 -16.58
N ARG A 73 0.43 -1.82 -17.30
CA ARG A 73 1.26 -1.04 -18.21
C ARG A 73 2.35 -0.23 -17.48
N ALA A 74 2.08 0.24 -16.27
CA ALA A 74 3.11 0.88 -15.45
C ALA A 74 4.16 -0.15 -14.98
N ALA A 75 3.74 -1.37 -14.64
CA ALA A 75 4.69 -2.45 -14.34
C ALA A 75 5.57 -2.78 -15.55
N ALA A 76 5.00 -2.81 -16.75
CA ALA A 76 5.72 -3.01 -18.01
C ALA A 76 6.70 -1.86 -18.30
N ALA A 77 6.28 -0.61 -18.07
CA ALA A 77 7.11 0.57 -18.23
C ALA A 77 8.28 0.59 -17.25
N ARG A 78 8.10 0.09 -16.03
CA ARG A 78 9.22 -0.08 -15.08
C ARG A 78 10.25 -1.10 -15.58
N VAL A 79 9.80 -2.20 -16.19
CA VAL A 79 10.71 -3.20 -16.78
C VAL A 79 11.51 -2.57 -17.93
N ASP A 80 10.85 -1.81 -18.80
CA ASP A 80 11.51 -1.11 -19.89
C ASP A 80 12.50 -0.05 -19.38
N ALA A 81 12.11 0.74 -18.36
CA ALA A 81 12.98 1.74 -17.73
C ALA A 81 14.29 1.11 -17.21
N ASP A 82 14.19 -0.05 -16.55
CA ASP A 82 15.34 -0.77 -16.02
C ASP A 82 16.22 -1.36 -17.13
N ARG A 83 15.62 -1.86 -18.22
CA ARG A 83 16.37 -2.29 -19.41
C ARG A 83 17.12 -1.13 -20.06
N VAL A 84 16.46 0.02 -20.24
CA VAL A 84 17.05 1.22 -20.82
C VAL A 84 18.19 1.73 -19.94
N ALA A 85 18.01 1.75 -18.62
CA ALA A 85 19.07 2.10 -17.67
C ALA A 85 20.28 1.15 -17.75
N ALA A 86 20.05 -0.12 -18.08
CA ALA A 86 21.11 -1.11 -18.34
C ALA A 86 21.68 -1.06 -19.77
N GLY A 87 21.34 -0.03 -20.57
CA GLY A 87 21.80 0.12 -21.96
C GLY A 87 21.13 -0.82 -22.97
N LYS A 88 20.02 -1.48 -22.59
CA LYS A 88 19.27 -2.43 -23.43
C LYS A 88 18.03 -1.74 -24.02
N LYS A 89 17.60 -2.20 -25.20
CA LYS A 89 16.34 -1.74 -25.80
C LYS A 89 15.12 -2.17 -24.95
N ALA A 90 14.15 -1.27 -24.84
CA ALA A 90 12.84 -1.55 -24.29
C ALA A 90 12.15 -2.70 -25.06
N LYS A 91 11.41 -3.56 -24.35
CA LYS A 91 10.70 -4.70 -24.95
C LYS A 91 9.19 -4.48 -25.03
N ASN A 92 8.63 -3.68 -24.13
CA ASN A 92 7.18 -3.52 -23.99
C ASN A 92 6.65 -2.27 -24.72
N GLY A 93 7.49 -1.58 -25.49
CA GLY A 93 7.09 -0.44 -26.33
C GLY A 93 6.67 0.81 -25.54
N THR A 94 7.07 0.93 -24.28
CA THR A 94 6.68 2.07 -23.44
C THR A 94 7.55 3.30 -23.71
N SER A 95 6.94 4.48 -23.65
CA SER A 95 7.62 5.77 -23.83
C SER A 95 8.49 6.14 -22.62
N ALA A 96 9.47 7.02 -22.82
CA ALA A 96 10.34 7.50 -21.73
C ALA A 96 9.54 8.19 -20.60
N ALA A 97 8.45 8.88 -20.94
CA ALA A 97 7.57 9.51 -19.95
C ALA A 97 6.84 8.46 -19.09
N GLU A 98 6.32 7.40 -19.70
CA GLU A 98 5.70 6.28 -18.98
C GLU A 98 6.71 5.54 -18.09
N GLN A 99 7.95 5.38 -18.57
CA GLN A 99 9.05 4.78 -17.82
C GLN A 99 9.36 5.57 -16.55
N ALA A 100 9.50 6.89 -16.66
CA ALA A 100 9.76 7.77 -15.52
C ALA A 100 8.60 7.78 -14.51
N ALA A 101 7.35 7.86 -15.00
CA ALA A 101 6.16 7.80 -14.15
C ALA A 101 6.06 6.45 -13.41
N ALA A 102 6.35 5.35 -14.10
CA ALA A 102 6.38 4.02 -13.50
C ALA A 102 7.48 3.86 -12.45
N VAL A 103 8.62 4.54 -12.63
CA VAL A 103 9.69 4.56 -11.64
C VAL A 103 9.23 5.22 -10.34
N ALA A 104 8.46 6.30 -10.43
CA ALA A 104 7.87 6.96 -9.26
C ALA A 104 6.71 6.16 -8.63
N MET A 105 5.92 5.46 -9.46
CA MET A 105 4.74 4.69 -9.03
C MET A 105 5.08 3.31 -8.46
N ALA A 106 6.25 2.77 -8.79
CA ALA A 106 6.71 1.49 -8.28
C ALA A 106 6.76 1.55 -6.74
N SER A 107 5.88 0.80 -6.08
CA SER A 107 6.06 0.60 -4.64
C SER A 107 7.36 -0.16 -4.43
N PRO A 108 8.26 0.34 -3.56
CA PRO A 108 9.49 -0.36 -3.26
C PRO A 108 9.18 -1.81 -2.85
N LEU A 109 10.04 -2.73 -3.28
CA LEU A 109 9.95 -4.14 -2.89
C LEU A 109 10.21 -4.36 -1.42
N THR A 110 10.94 -3.42 -0.82
CA THR A 110 10.97 -3.26 0.61
C THR A 110 9.64 -2.63 1.05
N PRO A 111 9.04 -3.07 2.16
CA PRO A 111 8.04 -2.25 2.84
C PRO A 111 8.57 -0.80 2.93
N SER A 112 7.68 0.18 2.93
CA SER A 112 7.96 1.61 3.20
C SER A 112 9.19 1.77 4.12
N PRO A 113 10.09 2.75 3.88
CA PRO A 113 11.37 2.88 4.59
C PRO A 113 11.15 2.51 6.04
N SER A 114 11.52 1.27 6.38
CA SER A 114 11.00 0.66 7.59
C SER A 114 11.84 1.28 8.68
N PHE A 115 11.31 2.35 9.26
CA PHE A 115 11.97 3.04 10.35
C PHE A 115 12.36 1.98 11.37
N VAL A 116 13.66 1.91 11.68
CA VAL A 116 14.20 0.84 12.51
C VAL A 116 13.44 0.86 13.84
N GLY A 117 12.86 -0.28 14.22
CA GLY A 117 12.07 -0.38 15.45
C GLY A 117 10.60 0.05 15.32
N VAL A 118 10.11 0.47 14.16
CA VAL A 118 8.70 0.78 13.91
C VAL A 118 8.03 -0.32 13.10
N PHE A 119 6.87 -0.79 13.53
CA PHE A 119 6.08 -1.74 12.75
C PHE A 119 4.58 -1.53 12.87
N TRP A 120 3.85 -1.99 11.86
CA TRP A 120 2.39 -1.92 11.82
C TRP A 120 1.75 -3.14 12.50
N HIS A 121 0.94 -2.90 13.53
CA HIS A 121 0.20 -3.95 14.23
C HIS A 121 -1.16 -4.20 13.57
N LYS A 122 -1.24 -5.17 12.65
CA LYS A 122 -2.42 -5.46 11.81
C LYS A 122 -3.74 -5.57 12.57
N ALA A 123 -3.78 -6.34 13.66
CA ALA A 123 -5.02 -6.58 14.43
C ALA A 123 -5.56 -5.32 15.12
N ARG A 124 -4.67 -4.38 15.49
CA ARG A 124 -5.03 -3.15 16.21
C ARG A 124 -5.11 -1.94 15.28
N ARG A 125 -4.63 -2.09 14.04
CA ARG A 125 -4.51 -1.03 13.04
C ARG A 125 -3.82 0.21 13.60
N VAL A 126 -2.70 0.00 14.29
CA VAL A 126 -1.85 1.07 14.86
C VAL A 126 -0.39 0.79 14.54
N TRP A 127 0.41 1.85 14.46
CA TRP A 127 1.86 1.77 14.41
C TRP A 127 2.40 1.62 15.82
N GLU A 128 3.32 0.68 16.03
CA GLU A 128 4.02 0.51 17.30
C GLU A 128 5.51 0.74 17.09
N ALA A 129 6.15 1.46 18.01
CA ALA A 129 7.60 1.66 18.01
C ALA A 129 8.24 0.93 19.20
N TYR A 130 9.41 0.35 18.98
CA TYR A 130 10.18 -0.43 19.94
C TYR A 130 11.65 -0.01 19.87
N CYS A 131 12.28 0.17 21.03
CA CYS A 131 13.71 0.38 21.13
C CYS A 131 14.39 -0.84 21.76
N LYS A 132 15.60 -1.14 21.29
CA LYS A 132 16.50 -2.10 21.94
C LYS A 132 17.52 -1.31 22.76
N ALA A 133 17.61 -1.59 24.05
CA ALA A 133 18.62 -1.03 24.94
C ALA A 133 19.07 -2.11 25.92
N GLY A 134 20.39 -2.32 26.03
CA GLY A 134 20.96 -3.33 26.95
C GLY A 134 20.46 -4.76 26.71
N GLY A 135 20.24 -5.15 25.44
CA GLY A 135 19.72 -6.49 25.09
C GLY A 135 18.21 -6.68 25.25
N ASN A 136 17.52 -5.75 25.92
CA ASN A 136 16.07 -5.80 26.12
C ASN A 136 15.33 -4.93 25.10
N THR A 137 14.22 -5.44 24.59
CA THR A 137 13.33 -4.69 23.68
C THR A 137 12.18 -4.09 24.49
N ARG A 138 12.07 -2.76 24.51
CA ARG A 138 10.98 -2.05 25.19
C ARG A 138 10.09 -1.33 24.19
N ARG A 139 8.79 -1.38 24.45
CA ARG A 139 7.78 -0.69 23.63
C ARG A 139 7.78 0.80 23.98
N ILE A 140 7.97 1.65 22.98
CA ILE A 140 7.95 3.10 23.11
C ILE A 140 6.52 3.61 23.22
N GLY A 141 5.67 3.19 22.29
CA GLY A 141 4.30 3.68 22.23
C GLY A 141 3.53 3.14 21.04
N ARG A 142 2.26 3.55 20.98
CA ARG A 142 1.36 3.30 19.85
C ARG A 142 1.03 4.62 19.19
N PHE A 143 1.01 4.63 17.87
CA PHE A 143 0.87 5.82 17.05
C PHE A 143 -0.14 5.57 15.93
N ARG A 144 -0.84 6.65 15.52
CA ARG A 144 -1.76 6.60 14.37
C ARG A 144 -1.00 6.67 13.04
N HIS A 145 0.16 7.32 13.04
CA HIS A 145 0.96 7.56 11.85
C HIS A 145 2.38 6.99 11.99
N GLU A 146 2.93 6.48 10.89
CA GLU A 146 4.29 5.92 10.82
C GLU A 146 5.35 6.97 11.17
N LEU A 147 5.20 8.18 10.64
CA LEU A 147 6.12 9.29 10.90
C LEU A 147 6.18 9.66 12.39
N GLN A 148 5.05 9.65 13.10
CA GLN A 148 5.03 9.92 14.54
C GLN A 148 5.75 8.83 15.33
N ALA A 149 5.60 7.57 14.93
CA ALA A 149 6.30 6.45 15.55
C ALA A 149 7.81 6.52 15.32
N ALA A 150 8.23 6.93 14.13
CA ALA A 150 9.63 7.14 13.77
C ALA A 150 10.28 8.27 14.59
N VAL A 151 9.64 9.44 14.65
CA VAL A 151 10.13 10.58 15.44
C VAL A 151 10.26 10.21 16.92
N ALA A 152 9.30 9.45 17.46
CA ALA A 152 9.38 8.97 18.83
C ALA A 152 10.52 7.96 19.05
N TYR A 153 10.79 7.10 18.06
CA TYR A 153 11.94 6.21 18.09
C TYR A 153 13.26 6.99 18.10
N ASP A 154 13.42 7.97 17.20
CA ASP A 154 14.63 8.79 17.12
C ASP A 154 14.88 9.57 18.40
N ALA A 155 13.83 10.16 19.00
CA ALA A 155 13.93 10.86 20.28
C ALA A 155 14.44 9.95 21.40
N VAL A 156 13.88 8.74 21.52
CA VAL A 156 14.33 7.75 22.52
C VAL A 156 15.74 7.24 22.20
N HIS A 157 16.05 6.99 20.93
CA HIS A 157 17.34 6.46 20.51
C HIS A 157 18.46 7.47 20.74
N LEU A 158 18.22 8.76 20.47
CA LEU A 158 19.16 9.84 20.78
C LEU A 158 19.38 9.99 22.28
N LEU A 159 18.32 9.91 23.09
CA LEU A 159 18.44 9.99 24.55
C LEU A 159 19.27 8.83 25.13
N VAL A 160 19.11 7.62 24.58
CA VAL A 160 19.89 6.45 25.00
C VAL A 160 21.35 6.52 24.53
N ARG A 161 21.62 7.08 23.35
CA ARG A 161 22.99 7.19 22.78
C ARG A 161 23.82 8.32 23.37
N ARG A 162 23.21 9.45 23.77
CA ARG A 162 23.94 10.67 24.17
C ARG A 162 24.60 10.57 25.55
N ARG A 163 24.32 9.50 26.32
CA ARG A 163 24.90 9.28 27.65
C ARG A 163 25.31 7.82 27.76
N GLU A 164 26.57 7.55 27.44
CA GLU A 164 27.19 6.23 27.59
C GLU A 164 27.00 5.71 29.01
N GLY A 165 26.54 4.47 29.11
CA GLY A 165 26.18 3.82 30.38
C GLY A 165 24.77 3.29 30.29
N GLY A 166 24.62 2.06 29.78
CA GLY A 166 23.37 1.34 29.53
C GLY A 166 22.56 1.02 30.79
N ASN A 167 22.32 2.01 31.65
CA ASN A 167 21.56 1.88 32.86
C ASN A 167 20.08 2.17 32.59
N GLU A 168 19.29 1.17 32.94
CA GLU A 168 17.83 0.99 32.84
C GLU A 168 16.91 2.13 33.36
N PRO A 169 17.27 3.00 34.34
CA PRO A 169 16.37 4.08 34.77
C PRO A 169 16.10 5.15 33.69
N HIS A 170 17.02 5.42 32.79
CA HIS A 170 16.91 6.54 31.83
C HIS A 170 15.90 6.27 30.71
N LEU A 171 15.69 5.00 30.38
CA LEU A 171 14.69 4.58 29.42
C LEU A 171 13.27 4.81 29.97
N ARG A 172 13.07 4.74 31.29
CA ARG A 172 11.78 5.10 31.91
C ARG A 172 11.51 6.59 31.80
N GLU A 173 12.51 7.45 31.98
CA GLU A 173 12.37 8.90 31.87
C GLU A 173 12.08 9.33 30.42
N ALA A 174 12.83 8.79 29.45
CA ALA A 174 12.57 9.04 28.03
C ALA A 174 11.15 8.58 27.61
N LEU A 175 10.71 7.41 28.09
CA LEU A 175 9.34 6.95 27.87
C LEU A 175 8.31 7.85 28.56
N ALA A 176 8.57 8.31 29.78
CA ALA A 176 7.68 9.21 30.50
C ALA A 176 7.53 10.55 29.77
N ALA A 177 8.61 11.10 29.20
CA ALA A 177 8.57 12.32 28.40
C ALA A 177 7.73 12.14 27.12
N VAL A 178 7.89 11.02 26.41
CA VAL A 178 7.08 10.71 25.22
C VAL A 178 5.60 10.53 25.59
N VAL A 179 5.30 9.84 26.70
CA VAL A 179 3.92 9.66 27.17
C VAL A 179 3.30 10.98 27.62
N ALA A 180 4.06 11.85 28.29
CA ALA A 180 3.61 13.19 28.65
C ALA A 180 3.32 14.05 27.41
N ALA A 181 4.18 14.01 26.40
CA ALA A 181 3.94 14.69 25.12
C ALA A 181 2.69 14.15 24.39
N GLN A 182 2.46 12.83 24.44
CA GLN A 182 1.24 12.22 23.90
C GLN A 182 -0.03 12.63 24.66
N ALA A 183 0.05 12.81 25.98
CA ALA A 183 -1.06 13.28 26.80
C ALA A 183 -1.38 14.76 26.52
N ALA A 184 -0.36 15.61 26.41
CA ALA A 184 -0.52 17.02 26.04
C ALA A 184 -1.16 17.19 24.65
N ALA A 185 -0.73 16.41 23.66
CA ALA A 185 -1.31 16.41 22.32
C ALA A 185 -2.77 15.94 22.27
N ARG A 186 -3.23 15.17 23.27
CA ARG A 186 -4.65 14.77 23.39
C ARG A 186 -5.50 15.81 24.11
N GLY A 187 -4.93 16.57 25.04
CA GLY A 187 -5.65 17.64 25.75
C GLY A 187 -5.90 18.89 24.90
N ALA A 188 -5.06 19.16 23.90
CA ALA A 188 -5.22 20.31 23.01
C ALA A 188 -6.26 20.12 21.88
N ALA A 189 -6.89 18.95 21.79
CA ALA A 189 -7.88 18.61 20.76
C ALA A 189 -9.31 18.46 21.32
N GLY A 190 -9.55 18.93 22.55
CA GLY A 190 -10.85 18.94 23.24
C GLY A 190 -11.40 20.35 23.37
#